data_AF-A0A6J4ME80-F1
#
_entry.id   AF-A0A6J4ME80-F1
#
_cell.length_a   1.000
_cell.length_b   1.000
_cell.length_c   1.000
_cell.angle_alpha   90.00
_cell.angle_beta   90.00
_cell.angle_gamma   90.00
#
_symmetry.space_group_name_H-M   'P 1'
#
loop_
_entity.id
_entity.type
_entity.pdbx_description
1 polymer ?
#
loop_
_entity_poly.entity_id
_entity_poly.type
_entity_poly.pdbx_seq_one_letter_code
_entity_poly.pdbx_strand_id
1 'polypeptide(L)'
;MTSDGPTGDAALDCLAVVTRLWDYLDGRLTPDEVRALDAHLDACAACPPHFEFERAFLAAVSASRAEERDVTTIRERVLTALQARGFVAP
;
A
#
# COMPACT_ATOMS: atom_id res chain seq x y z
N MET A 1 33.76 -6.16 1.19
CA MET A 1 33.21 -5.26 2.22
C MET A 1 31.98 -5.95 2.77
N THR A 2 32.17 -6.80 3.78
CA THR A 2 31.10 -7.52 4.47
C THR A 2 30.80 -6.77 5.75
N SER A 3 29.60 -6.21 5.86
CA SER A 3 29.07 -5.70 7.12
C SER A 3 28.15 -6.76 7.69
N ASP A 4 28.64 -7.46 8.70
CA ASP A 4 27.83 -8.24 9.63
C ASP A 4 28.12 -7.65 11.02
N GLY A 5 27.09 -7.23 11.75
CA GLY A 5 27.21 -6.59 13.06
C GLY A 5 25.90 -6.76 13.83
N PRO A 6 25.88 -7.48 14.98
CA PRO A 6 24.63 -7.90 15.61
C PRO A 6 24.13 -6.97 16.74
N THR A 7 22.83 -6.70 16.65
CA THR A 7 21.78 -6.47 17.66
C THR A 7 22.14 -5.82 19.00
N GLY A 8 21.62 -4.59 19.21
CA GLY A 8 21.47 -3.98 20.53
C GLY A 8 20.59 -2.74 20.47
N ASP A 9 19.30 -2.87 20.82
CA ASP A 9 18.38 -1.77 21.17
C ASP A 9 18.44 -0.51 20.27
N ALA A 10 18.65 -0.71 18.98
CA ALA A 10 19.11 0.32 18.06
C ALA A 10 17.93 0.94 17.32
N ALA A 11 17.82 2.27 17.39
CA ALA A 11 17.01 3.06 16.48
C ALA A 11 17.17 2.53 15.04
N LEU A 12 16.05 2.32 14.34
CA LEU A 12 16.07 1.84 12.97
C LEU A 12 16.98 2.72 12.11
N ASP A 13 17.78 2.10 11.24
CA ASP A 13 18.53 2.86 10.24
C ASP A 13 17.64 3.24 9.04
N CYS A 14 18.11 4.18 8.22
CA CYS A 14 17.34 4.66 7.07
C CYS A 14 16.99 3.55 6.06
N LEU A 15 17.87 2.56 5.88
CA LEU A 15 17.63 1.47 4.92
C LEU A 15 16.53 0.54 5.42
N ALA A 16 16.56 0.20 6.71
CA ALA A 16 15.53 -0.57 7.38
C ALA A 16 14.19 0.16 7.36
N VAL A 17 14.19 1.49 7.50
CA VAL A 17 12.98 2.31 7.39
C VAL A 17 12.42 2.25 5.98
N VAL A 18 13.21 2.62 4.98
CA VAL A 18 12.78 2.68 3.57
C VAL A 18 12.28 1.31 3.07
N THR A 19 12.94 0.22 3.47
CA THR A 19 12.52 -1.13 3.07
C THR A 19 11.16 -1.54 3.63
N ARG A 20 10.74 -0.94 4.76
CA ARG A 20 9.48 -1.26 5.46
C ARG A 20 8.33 -0.30 5.16
N LEU A 21 8.54 0.76 4.38
CA LEU A 21 7.50 1.76 4.11
C LEU A 21 6.27 1.17 3.39
N TRP A 22 6.46 0.18 2.52
CA TRP A 22 5.33 -0.55 1.90
C TRP A 22 4.51 -1.34 2.93
N ASP A 23 5.16 -2.09 3.82
CA ASP A 23 4.47 -2.83 4.89
C ASP A 23 3.72 -1.87 5.83
N TYR A 24 4.31 -0.69 6.09
CA TYR A 24 3.69 0.39 6.85
C TYR A 24 2.43 0.93 6.16
N LEU A 25 2.53 1.27 4.87
CA LEU A 25 1.40 1.77 4.07
C LEU A 25 0.29 0.75 3.89
N ASP A 26 0.64 -0.54 3.82
CA ASP A 26 -0.31 -1.65 3.77
C ASP A 26 -0.96 -1.98 5.13
N GLY A 27 -0.50 -1.36 6.23
CA GLY A 27 -0.97 -1.67 7.58
C GLY A 27 -0.58 -3.06 8.08
N ARG A 28 0.55 -3.61 7.60
CA ARG A 28 1.02 -4.96 7.93
C ARG A 28 2.03 -5.00 9.09
N LEU A 29 2.41 -3.85 9.61
CA LEU A 29 3.33 -3.75 10.74
C LEU A 29 2.61 -3.87 12.08
N THR A 30 3.31 -4.41 13.07
CA THR A 30 2.87 -4.40 14.47
C THR A 30 2.87 -2.97 15.03
N PRO A 31 2.12 -2.69 16.11
CA PRO A 31 2.12 -1.37 16.73
C PRO A 31 3.50 -0.87 17.16
N ASP A 32 4.41 -1.78 17.51
CA ASP A 32 5.76 -1.44 17.97
C ASP A 32 6.65 -1.05 16.79
N GLU A 33 6.52 -1.74 15.66
CA GLU A 33 7.21 -1.42 14.42
C GLU A 33 6.75 -0.09 13.84
N VAL A 34 5.44 0.20 13.88
CA VAL A 34 4.87 1.51 13.49
C VAL A 34 5.51 2.62 14.31
N ARG A 35 5.55 2.50 15.64
CA ARG A 35 6.16 3.53 16.51
C ARG A 35 7.63 3.74 16.24
N ALA A 36 8.39 2.67 15.97
CA ALA A 36 9.80 2.77 15.64
C ALA A 36 10.03 3.48 14.29
N LEU A 37 9.16 3.23 13.31
CA LEU A 37 9.23 3.87 12.00
C LEU A 37 8.87 5.35 12.07
N ASP A 38 7.78 5.68 12.75
CA ASP A 38 7.33 7.07 12.98
C ASP A 38 8.42 7.88 13.68
N ALA A 39 9.02 7.33 14.74
CA ALA A 39 10.11 7.98 15.46
C ALA A 39 11.32 8.29 14.56
N HIS A 40 11.66 7.40 13.61
CA HIS A 40 12.73 7.67 12.66
C HIS A 40 12.34 8.72 11.61
N LEU A 41 11.12 8.64 11.07
CA LEU A 41 10.61 9.61 10.09
C LEU A 41 10.57 11.02 10.67
N ASP A 42 10.24 11.17 11.95
CA ASP A 42 10.23 12.45 12.66
C ASP A 42 11.66 12.98 12.93
N ALA A 43 12.62 12.09 13.19
CA ALA A 43 13.98 12.47 13.55
C ALA A 43 14.91 12.66 12.32
N CYS A 44 14.61 12.03 11.19
CA CYS A 44 15.48 11.96 10.02
C CYS A 44 14.96 12.81 8.86
N ALA A 45 15.65 13.89 8.51
CA ALA A 45 15.24 14.77 7.41
C ALA A 45 15.31 14.13 6.01
N ALA A 46 16.02 13.00 5.84
CA ALA A 46 16.21 12.36 4.55
C ALA A 46 15.15 11.30 4.21
N CYS A 47 14.42 10.77 5.21
CA CYS A 47 13.46 9.69 4.99
C CYS A 47 12.05 10.12 4.54
N PRO A 48 11.49 11.27 4.96
CA PRO A 48 10.15 11.70 4.53
C PRO A 48 9.92 11.73 3.01
N PRO A 49 10.88 12.15 2.17
CA PRO A 49 10.70 12.10 0.71
C PRO A 49 10.45 10.68 0.16
N HIS A 50 11.02 9.64 0.78
CA HIS A 50 10.76 8.25 0.38
C HIS A 50 9.31 7.85 0.68
N PHE A 51 8.82 8.19 1.87
CA PHE A 51 7.43 7.94 2.25
C PHE A 51 6.44 8.69 1.37
N GLU A 52 6.73 9.96 1.06
CA GLU A 52 5.92 10.77 0.15
C GLU A 52 5.86 10.17 -1.25
N PHE A 53 6.99 9.68 -1.77
CA PHE A 53 7.04 9.01 -3.06
C PHE A 53 6.16 7.76 -3.08
N GLU A 54 6.27 6.87 -2.09
CA GLU A 54 5.47 5.64 -2.05
C GLU A 54 3.97 5.92 -1.92
N ARG A 55 3.59 6.91 -1.11
CA ARG A 55 2.20 7.40 -1.05
C ARG A 55 1.71 7.94 -2.38
N ALA A 56 2.51 8.79 -3.03
CA ALA A 56 2.18 9.35 -4.33
C ALA A 56 2.06 8.26 -5.41
N PHE A 57 2.91 7.22 -5.33
CA PHE A 57 2.82 6.05 -6.19
C PHE A 57 1.51 5.28 -6.00
N LEU A 58 1.10 4.99 -4.76
CA LEU A 58 -0.19 4.35 -4.50
C LEU A 58 -1.37 5.20 -4.97
N ALA A 59 -1.30 6.52 -4.79
CA ALA A 59 -2.29 7.44 -5.31
C ALA A 59 -2.35 7.40 -6.85
N ALA A 60 -1.20 7.34 -7.52
CA ALA A 60 -1.14 7.22 -8.98
C ALA A 60 -1.69 5.87 -9.46
N VAL A 61 -1.36 4.76 -8.81
CA VAL A 61 -1.87 3.41 -9.14
C VAL A 61 -3.37 3.30 -8.92
N SER A 62 -3.89 3.88 -7.84
CA SER A 62 -5.33 3.93 -7.59
C SER A 62 -6.06 4.79 -8.63
N ALA A 63 -5.50 5.94 -8.99
CA ALA A 63 -6.03 6.80 -10.05
C ALA A 63 -5.92 6.17 -11.45
N SER A 64 -4.89 5.35 -11.69
CA SER A 64 -4.69 4.65 -12.97
C SER A 64 -5.59 3.43 -13.13
N ARG A 65 -6.44 3.11 -12.16
CA ARG A 65 -7.59 2.22 -12.39
C ARG A 65 -8.52 2.93 -13.36
N ALA A 66 -8.15 2.83 -14.63
CA ALA A 66 -8.91 3.30 -15.78
C ALA A 66 -10.30 2.70 -15.65
N GLU A 67 -11.25 3.57 -15.30
CA GLU A 67 -12.66 3.25 -15.18
C GLU A 67 -12.86 2.01 -14.30
N GLU A 68 -13.08 2.22 -13.00
CA GLU A 68 -13.97 1.32 -12.28
C GLU A 68 -15.15 1.07 -13.21
N ARG A 69 -15.21 -0.13 -13.80
CA ARG A 69 -16.35 -0.50 -14.62
C ARG A 69 -17.50 -0.35 -13.67
N ASP A 70 -18.28 0.71 -13.89
CA ASP A 70 -19.38 1.09 -13.03
C ASP A 70 -20.11 -0.20 -12.67
N VAL A 71 -20.24 -0.47 -11.36
CA VAL A 71 -20.85 -1.70 -10.86
C VAL A 71 -22.22 -1.91 -11.53
N THR A 72 -22.88 -0.81 -11.90
CA THR A 72 -24.10 -0.79 -12.72
C THR A 72 -23.84 -1.38 -14.11
N THR A 73 -22.84 -0.90 -14.85
CA THR A 73 -22.44 -1.45 -16.15
C THR A 73 -22.06 -2.94 -16.09
N ILE A 74 -21.35 -3.38 -15.04
CA ILE A 74 -21.07 -4.81 -14.84
C ILE A 74 -22.36 -5.59 -14.57
N ARG A 75 -23.20 -5.09 -13.66
CA ARG A 75 -24.50 -5.70 -13.31
C ARG A 75 -25.39 -5.83 -14.54
N GLU A 76 -25.51 -4.79 -15.35
CA GLU A 76 -26.29 -4.78 -16.59
C GLU A 76 -25.79 -5.81 -17.60
N ARG A 77 -24.47 -5.89 -17.80
CA ARG A 77 -23.86 -6.90 -18.67
C ARG A 77 -24.13 -8.32 -18.18
N VAL A 78 -24.05 -8.54 -16.87
CA VAL A 78 -24.36 -9.84 -16.26
C VAL A 78 -25.84 -10.17 -16.43
N LEU A 79 -26.75 -9.25 -16.12
CA LEU A 79 -28.19 -9.45 -16.29
C LEU A 79 -28.55 -9.74 -17.75
N THR A 80 -27.99 -8.99 -18.70
CA THR A 80 -28.19 -9.21 -20.14
C THR A 80 -27.75 -10.62 -20.56
N ALA A 81 -26.56 -11.05 -20.11
CA ALA A 81 -26.04 -12.38 -20.42
C ALA A 81 -26.88 -13.50 -19.79
N LEU A 82 -27.42 -13.29 -18.58
CA LEU A 82 -28.31 -14.22 -17.91
C LEU A 82 -29.67 -14.31 -18.64
N GLN A 83 -30.25 -13.17 -19.03
CA GLN A 83 -31.51 -13.10 -19.76
C GLN A 83 -31.44 -13.81 -21.11
N ALA A 84 -30.33 -13.66 -21.84
CA ALA A 84 -30.09 -14.38 -23.10
C ALA A 84 -30.07 -15.91 -22.93
N ARG A 85 -29.86 -16.41 -21.70
CA ARG A 85 -29.89 -17.84 -21.35
C ARG A 85 -31.19 -18.27 -20.65
N GLY A 86 -32.21 -17.41 -20.63
CA GLY A 86 -33.54 -17.72 -20.08
C GLY A 86 -33.71 -17.37 -18.60
N PHE A 87 -32.80 -16.61 -17.99
CA PHE A 87 -33.06 -16.02 -16.68
C PHE A 87 -34.11 -14.92 -16.80
N VAL A 88 -35.23 -15.06 -16.09
CA VAL A 88 -36.25 -14.02 -15.96
C VAL A 88 -36.10 -13.43 -14.56
N ALA A 89 -35.69 -12.16 -14.49
CA ALA A 89 -35.67 -11.45 -13.21
C ALA A 89 -37.11 -11.35 -12.67
N PRO A 90 -37.30 -11.46 -11.35
CA PRO A 90 -38.62 -11.31 -10.73
C PRO A 90 -39.19 -9.90 -10.93
#